data_AF-A0A388KCA4-F1
#
_entry.id   AF-A0A388KCA4-F1
#
_cell.length_a   1.000
_cell.length_b   1.000
_cell.length_c   1.000
_cell.angle_alpha   90.00
_cell.angle_beta   90.00
_cell.angle_gamma   90.00
#
_symmetry.space_group_name_H-M   'P 1'
#
loop_
_entity.id
_entity.type
_entity.pdbx_description
1 polymer ?
#
loop_
_entity_poly.entity_id
_entity_poly.type
_entity_poly.pdbx_seq_one_letter_code
_entity_poly.pdbx_strand_id
1 'polypeptide(L)'
;MHNGFAGCMGGDGPGKGEVASKGAGGGGGHGGMGGIAYFNTSVALGGKSYGNDKLPCEFGSGGGVLELGEGSSGGGVLVFGSMEYPLGVLEVSGSITADGADAEKRHGGELIGGSGGGAGGSVLLFLRSLKMENTSIISSAGGNGAPVGGAGGGGGRVHLEWVDLLWGEKYVAHSMVETNISVW
;
A
#
# COMPACT_ATOMS: atom_id res chain seq x y z
N MET A 1 -11.04 10.60 -6.77
CA MET A 1 -9.70 10.42 -7.35
C MET A 1 -8.72 11.22 -6.52
N HIS A 2 -8.11 10.60 -5.52
CA HIS A 2 -6.83 11.06 -4.99
C HIS A 2 -5.82 10.05 -5.52
N ASN A 3 -5.22 10.35 -6.68
CA ASN A 3 -4.22 9.49 -7.27
C ASN A 3 -2.93 9.72 -6.49
N GLY A 4 -2.68 8.87 -5.48
CA GLY A 4 -1.37 8.76 -4.85
C GLY A 4 -0.31 8.32 -5.88
N PHE A 5 0.95 8.27 -5.47
CA PHE A 5 2.00 7.77 -6.35
C PHE A 5 1.73 6.30 -6.67
N ALA A 6 1.66 5.94 -7.95
CA ALA A 6 1.34 4.59 -8.39
C ALA A 6 2.58 3.69 -8.40
N GLY A 7 2.38 2.42 -8.03
CA GLY A 7 3.35 1.34 -8.10
C GLY A 7 3.17 0.49 -9.35
N CYS A 8 3.28 -0.84 -9.22
CA CYS A 8 3.09 -1.74 -10.37
C CYS A 8 1.66 -1.65 -10.90
N MET A 9 1.50 -1.72 -12.22
CA MET A 9 0.19 -1.76 -12.86
C MET A 9 -0.56 -3.06 -12.48
N GLY A 10 -1.88 -3.07 -12.71
CA GLY A 10 -2.68 -4.29 -12.51
C GLY A 10 -2.10 -5.46 -13.30
N GLY A 11 -2.02 -6.64 -12.68
CA GLY A 11 -1.50 -7.85 -13.30
C GLY A 11 0.03 -7.91 -13.35
N ASP A 12 0.70 -6.93 -12.74
CA ASP A 12 2.15 -6.83 -12.63
C ASP A 12 2.63 -6.74 -11.18
N GLY A 13 3.92 -7.03 -10.98
CA GLY A 13 4.60 -7.00 -9.69
C GLY A 13 4.88 -8.39 -9.08
N PRO A 14 5.82 -8.49 -8.12
CA PRO A 14 6.23 -9.75 -7.52
C PRO A 14 5.11 -10.49 -6.75
N GLY A 15 4.16 -9.72 -6.24
CA GLY A 15 2.96 -10.19 -5.56
C GLY A 15 1.71 -9.81 -6.34
N LYS A 16 1.70 -9.94 -7.66
CA LYS A 16 0.47 -9.68 -8.42
C LYS A 16 -0.66 -10.63 -8.02
N GLY A 17 -1.89 -10.12 -8.00
CA GLY A 17 -3.08 -10.94 -7.80
C GLY A 17 -3.34 -11.88 -8.98
N GLU A 18 -3.83 -13.09 -8.72
CA GLU A 18 -4.21 -14.03 -9.77
C GLU A 18 -5.57 -13.68 -10.38
N VAL A 19 -5.85 -14.30 -11.52
CA VAL A 19 -7.12 -14.16 -12.22
C VAL A 19 -7.63 -15.54 -12.61
N ALA A 20 -8.86 -15.84 -12.25
CA ALA A 20 -9.51 -17.07 -12.65
C ALA A 20 -10.37 -16.87 -13.91
N SER A 21 -10.45 -17.91 -14.74
CA SER A 21 -11.14 -17.88 -16.04
C SER A 21 -12.63 -17.52 -16.00
N LYS A 22 -13.29 -17.64 -14.83
CA LYS A 22 -14.70 -17.28 -14.66
C LYS A 22 -14.92 -15.88 -14.07
N GLY A 23 -13.87 -15.12 -13.78
CA GLY A 23 -13.98 -13.72 -13.35
C GLY A 23 -13.54 -13.41 -11.92
N ALA A 24 -12.98 -14.35 -11.16
CA ALA A 24 -12.40 -14.01 -9.85
C ALA A 24 -11.04 -13.30 -10.01
N GLY A 25 -10.83 -12.18 -9.33
CA GLY A 25 -9.57 -11.42 -9.33
C GLY A 25 -9.01 -11.25 -7.92
N GLY A 26 -7.88 -11.90 -7.64
CA GLY A 26 -7.18 -11.78 -6.36
C GLY A 26 -6.55 -10.40 -6.18
N GLY A 27 -6.39 -9.96 -4.94
CA GLY A 27 -5.72 -8.68 -4.64
C GLY A 27 -4.20 -8.77 -4.79
N GLY A 28 -3.53 -7.65 -5.05
CA GLY A 28 -2.07 -7.57 -5.03
C GLY A 28 -1.53 -7.76 -3.61
N GLY A 29 -0.31 -8.29 -3.46
CA GLY A 29 0.44 -8.37 -2.22
C GLY A 29 1.65 -7.44 -2.23
N HIS A 30 2.08 -7.00 -1.06
CA HIS A 30 3.31 -6.27 -0.74
C HIS A 30 3.24 -5.95 0.75
N GLY A 31 4.24 -6.26 1.58
CA GLY A 31 4.14 -6.14 3.06
C GLY A 31 3.20 -7.18 3.70
N GLY A 32 1.97 -7.29 3.19
CA GLY A 32 1.01 -8.35 3.46
C GLY A 32 0.63 -9.16 2.20
N MET A 33 -0.11 -10.25 2.42
CA MET A 33 -0.72 -11.03 1.34
C MET A 33 -1.99 -10.34 0.83
N GLY A 34 -2.21 -10.34 -0.47
CA GLY A 34 -3.47 -9.90 -1.06
C GLY A 34 -4.62 -10.87 -0.75
N GLY A 35 -5.85 -10.37 -0.81
CA GLY A 35 -7.04 -11.18 -0.57
C GLY A 35 -7.30 -12.22 -1.65
N ILE A 36 -7.92 -13.34 -1.25
CA ILE A 36 -8.38 -14.41 -2.15
C ILE A 36 -9.79 -14.08 -2.63
N ALA A 37 -10.01 -14.18 -3.94
CA ALA A 37 -11.30 -13.90 -4.56
C ALA A 37 -12.06 -15.16 -4.94
N TYR A 38 -13.39 -15.11 -4.80
CA TYR A 38 -14.30 -16.19 -5.14
C TYR A 38 -15.39 -15.68 -6.08
N PHE A 39 -15.60 -16.36 -7.20
CA PHE A 39 -16.68 -16.02 -8.11
C PHE A 39 -17.13 -17.22 -8.95
N ASN A 40 -18.43 -17.51 -8.95
CA ASN A 40 -19.07 -18.56 -9.78
C ASN A 40 -18.26 -19.88 -9.82
N THR A 41 -17.93 -20.44 -8.65
CA THR A 41 -17.08 -21.64 -8.40
C THR A 41 -15.58 -21.49 -8.68
N SER A 42 -15.13 -20.38 -9.24
CA SER A 42 -13.71 -20.10 -9.44
C SER A 42 -13.08 -19.41 -8.23
N VAL A 43 -11.80 -19.69 -8.03
CA VAL A 43 -10.96 -19.10 -6.97
C VAL A 43 -9.75 -18.47 -7.64
N ALA A 44 -9.42 -17.24 -7.26
CA ALA A 44 -8.18 -16.58 -7.63
C ALA A 44 -7.40 -16.23 -6.37
N LEU A 45 -6.15 -16.69 -6.28
CA LEU A 45 -5.33 -16.39 -5.11
C LEU A 45 -4.90 -14.93 -5.10
N GLY A 46 -4.78 -14.37 -3.91
CA GLY A 46 -4.12 -13.10 -3.72
C GLY A 46 -2.61 -13.22 -3.90
N GLY A 47 -2.00 -12.09 -4.24
CA GLY A 47 -0.56 -11.97 -4.37
C GLY A 47 0.17 -12.23 -3.06
N LYS A 48 1.35 -12.86 -3.14
CA LYS A 48 2.20 -13.13 -1.97
C LYS A 48 2.77 -11.84 -1.39
N SER A 49 3.04 -11.84 -0.08
CA SER A 49 3.83 -10.78 0.56
C SER A 49 5.29 -10.81 0.08
N TYR A 50 5.89 -9.64 -0.08
CA TYR A 50 7.30 -9.42 -0.35
C TYR A 50 7.73 -8.05 0.18
N GLY A 51 9.01 -7.71 0.00
CA GLY A 51 9.61 -6.43 0.39
C GLY A 51 10.36 -6.54 1.71
N ASN A 52 11.39 -5.71 1.85
CA ASN A 52 12.25 -5.70 3.04
C ASN A 52 11.46 -5.14 4.25
N ASP A 53 11.55 -5.79 5.41
CA ASP A 53 10.85 -5.36 6.63
C ASP A 53 11.57 -4.26 7.42
N LYS A 54 12.87 -4.06 7.15
CA LYS A 54 13.72 -3.05 7.82
C LYS A 54 13.92 -1.80 6.98
N LEU A 55 14.02 -1.94 5.66
CA LEU A 55 14.26 -0.84 4.72
C LEU A 55 13.44 -1.05 3.43
N PRO A 56 12.11 -0.90 3.49
CA PRO A 56 11.20 -1.20 2.39
C PRO A 56 11.36 -0.16 1.27
N CYS A 57 11.81 -0.57 0.09
CA CYS A 57 12.00 0.32 -1.07
C CYS A 57 11.26 -0.20 -2.31
N GLU A 58 10.35 -1.15 -2.12
CA GLU A 58 9.62 -1.80 -3.20
C GLU A 58 8.25 -1.14 -3.43
N PHE A 59 7.85 -1.11 -4.70
CA PHE A 59 6.49 -0.74 -5.10
C PHE A 59 5.49 -1.80 -4.67
N GLY A 60 4.24 -1.40 -4.41
CA GLY A 60 3.12 -2.33 -4.27
C GLY A 60 2.78 -3.01 -5.61
N SER A 61 2.36 -4.27 -5.56
CA SER A 61 1.92 -5.01 -6.75
C SER A 61 0.49 -4.67 -7.14
N GLY A 62 0.15 -4.82 -8.42
CA GLY A 62 -1.20 -4.65 -8.90
C GLY A 62 -2.11 -5.84 -8.58
N GLY A 63 -3.42 -5.59 -8.55
CA GLY A 63 -4.43 -6.63 -8.42
C GLY A 63 -4.60 -7.46 -9.70
N GLY A 64 -5.32 -8.57 -9.61
CA GLY A 64 -5.65 -9.41 -10.77
C GLY A 64 -6.53 -8.66 -11.78
N VAL A 65 -6.17 -8.73 -13.07
CA VAL A 65 -6.82 -8.00 -14.17
C VAL A 65 -7.62 -8.94 -15.08
N LEU A 66 -8.90 -8.66 -15.23
CA LEU A 66 -9.75 -9.35 -16.20
C LEU A 66 -9.62 -8.68 -17.58
N GLU A 67 -9.63 -9.46 -18.67
CA GLU A 67 -9.44 -9.06 -20.09
C GLU A 67 -10.19 -7.78 -20.56
N LEU A 68 -11.28 -7.40 -19.89
CA LEU A 68 -12.13 -6.24 -20.22
C LEU A 68 -12.18 -5.18 -19.11
N GLY A 69 -11.25 -5.19 -18.16
CA GLY A 69 -11.25 -4.30 -16.99
C GLY A 69 -9.95 -3.53 -16.86
N GLU A 70 -10.03 -2.29 -16.37
CA GLU A 70 -8.84 -1.57 -15.92
C GLU A 70 -8.32 -2.23 -14.64
N GLY A 71 -7.04 -2.59 -14.65
CA GLY A 71 -6.38 -3.19 -13.50
C GLY A 71 -6.11 -2.16 -12.40
N SER A 72 -6.13 -2.58 -11.15
CA SER A 72 -5.72 -1.73 -10.03
C SER A 72 -4.19 -1.73 -9.90
N SER A 73 -3.58 -0.56 -9.88
CA SER A 73 -2.16 -0.42 -9.59
C SER A 73 -1.88 -0.55 -8.11
N GLY A 74 -0.72 -1.09 -7.72
CA GLY A 74 -0.23 -0.97 -6.35
C GLY A 74 0.19 0.46 -6.01
N GLY A 75 0.59 0.68 -4.75
CA GLY A 75 1.10 1.95 -4.25
C GLY A 75 2.58 2.19 -4.56
N GLY A 76 2.96 3.46 -4.62
CA GLY A 76 4.30 3.94 -4.95
C GLY A 76 5.32 3.82 -3.81
N VAL A 77 6.51 4.40 -4.01
CA VAL A 77 7.52 4.54 -2.95
C VAL A 77 7.74 6.02 -2.66
N LEU A 78 7.63 6.39 -1.39
CA LEU A 78 7.86 7.74 -0.89
C LEU A 78 9.05 7.74 0.06
N VAL A 79 10.04 8.59 -0.17
CA VAL A 79 11.24 8.68 0.66
C VAL A 79 11.45 10.12 1.10
N PHE A 80 11.57 10.34 2.41
CA PHE A 80 11.82 11.63 3.02
C PHE A 80 13.13 11.57 3.83
N GLY A 81 14.19 12.22 3.32
CA GLY A 81 15.52 12.19 3.92
C GLY A 81 16.31 10.92 3.58
N SER A 82 17.44 10.73 4.24
CA SER A 82 18.25 9.50 4.21
C SER A 82 19.00 9.30 5.53
N MET A 83 19.63 8.14 5.71
CA MET A 83 20.50 7.87 6.87
C MET A 83 21.62 8.91 7.02
N GLU A 84 22.23 9.33 5.91
CA GLU A 84 23.33 10.31 5.90
C GLU A 84 22.82 11.75 6.05
N TYR A 85 21.66 12.04 5.48
CA TYR A 85 21.05 13.37 5.47
C TYR A 85 19.59 13.30 5.94
N PRO A 86 19.34 13.09 7.24
CA PRO A 86 17.98 13.04 7.77
C PRO A 86 17.32 14.41 7.71
N LEU A 87 16.01 14.45 7.46
CA LEU A 87 15.23 15.67 7.57
C LEU A 87 15.22 16.17 9.01
N GLY A 88 15.44 17.47 9.20
CA GLY A 88 15.42 18.08 10.54
C GLY A 88 14.03 17.98 11.19
N VAL A 89 13.01 18.47 10.49
CA VAL A 89 11.60 18.40 10.92
C VAL A 89 10.73 18.09 9.72
N LEU A 90 9.82 17.13 9.85
CA LEU A 90 8.71 16.91 8.93
C LEU A 90 7.40 17.30 9.63
N GLU A 91 6.71 18.29 9.11
CA GLU A 91 5.40 18.75 9.60
C GLU A 91 4.32 18.31 8.61
N VAL A 92 3.33 17.56 9.08
CA VAL A 92 2.26 16.99 8.26
C VAL A 92 0.92 17.56 8.69
N SER A 93 0.31 18.32 7.77
CA SER A 93 -1.04 18.89 7.84
C SER A 93 -1.86 18.31 6.69
N GLY A 94 -2.23 17.03 6.78
CA GLY A 94 -2.85 16.29 5.68
C GLY A 94 -2.39 14.83 5.60
N SER A 95 -2.22 14.29 4.40
CA SER A 95 -1.91 12.87 4.21
C SER A 95 -0.66 12.62 3.37
N ILE A 96 0.15 11.64 3.79
CA ILE A 96 1.24 11.03 3.02
C ILE A 96 0.79 9.61 2.72
N THR A 97 0.42 9.33 1.46
CA THR A 97 -0.17 8.04 1.08
C THR A 97 0.63 7.36 -0.02
N ALA A 98 0.97 6.10 0.24
CA ALA A 98 1.43 5.13 -0.76
C ALA A 98 0.37 4.03 -0.89
N ASP A 99 -0.91 4.39 -0.90
CA ASP A 99 -1.99 3.42 -0.93
C ASP A 99 -2.12 2.74 -2.31
N GLY A 100 -2.51 1.48 -2.31
CA GLY A 100 -2.89 0.77 -3.53
C GLY A 100 -4.21 1.27 -4.09
N ALA A 101 -4.36 1.22 -5.42
CA ALA A 101 -5.59 1.67 -6.07
C ALA A 101 -6.74 0.68 -5.83
N ASP A 102 -7.94 1.23 -5.65
CA ASP A 102 -9.18 0.45 -5.71
C ASP A 102 -9.40 -0.08 -7.13
N ALA A 103 -9.94 -1.29 -7.24
CA ALA A 103 -10.49 -1.77 -8.49
C ALA A 103 -11.81 -1.05 -8.79
N GLU A 104 -11.92 -0.51 -10.01
CA GLU A 104 -13.13 0.19 -10.42
C GLU A 104 -14.34 -0.74 -10.56
N LYS A 105 -15.54 -0.16 -10.39
CA LYS A 105 -16.79 -0.87 -10.67
C LYS A 105 -16.98 -0.98 -12.18
N ARG A 106 -17.12 -2.19 -12.70
CA ARG A 106 -17.59 -2.36 -14.09
C ARG A 106 -18.98 -1.76 -14.26
N HIS A 107 -19.16 -1.00 -15.33
CA HIS A 107 -20.47 -0.57 -15.83
C HIS A 107 -20.88 -1.46 -17.00
N GLY A 108 -21.84 -2.37 -16.78
CA GLY A 108 -22.49 -3.12 -17.87
C GLY A 108 -22.86 -4.57 -17.57
N GLY A 109 -24.16 -4.81 -17.34
CA GLY A 109 -24.95 -5.85 -18.00
C GLY A 109 -24.77 -7.35 -17.70
N GLU A 110 -23.59 -7.85 -17.39
CA GLU A 110 -23.39 -9.28 -17.08
C GLU A 110 -22.59 -9.46 -15.79
N LEU A 111 -22.91 -10.51 -15.03
CA LEU A 111 -22.16 -10.94 -13.85
C LEU A 111 -20.83 -11.57 -14.30
N ILE A 112 -19.91 -10.74 -14.80
CA ILE A 112 -18.56 -11.12 -15.23
C ILE A 112 -17.54 -10.69 -14.17
N GLY A 113 -17.68 -11.23 -12.95
CA GLY A 113 -16.70 -11.11 -11.86
C GLY A 113 -16.09 -9.70 -11.65
N GLY A 114 -14.87 -9.64 -11.13
CA GLY A 114 -14.21 -8.37 -10.82
C GLY A 114 -12.71 -8.47 -10.60
N SER A 115 -12.00 -7.37 -10.86
CA SER A 115 -10.56 -7.25 -10.59
C SER A 115 -10.27 -7.12 -9.09
N GLY A 116 -9.09 -7.56 -8.67
CA GLY A 116 -8.62 -7.34 -7.31
C GLY A 116 -8.08 -5.92 -7.11
N GLY A 117 -7.97 -5.47 -5.87
CA GLY A 117 -7.35 -4.20 -5.50
C GLY A 117 -5.82 -4.26 -5.49
N GLY A 118 -5.17 -3.11 -5.66
CA GLY A 118 -3.71 -3.00 -5.65
C GLY A 118 -3.15 -3.07 -4.23
N ALA A 119 -1.94 -3.57 -4.05
CA ALA A 119 -1.28 -3.56 -2.75
C ALA A 119 -0.79 -2.16 -2.37
N GLY A 120 -0.70 -1.84 -1.08
CA GLY A 120 -0.01 -0.64 -0.62
C GLY A 120 1.49 -0.66 -0.98
N GLY A 121 2.10 0.51 -1.05
CA GLY A 121 3.49 0.74 -1.43
C GLY A 121 4.44 0.85 -0.24
N SER A 122 5.44 1.73 -0.32
CA SER A 122 6.42 1.95 0.76
C SER A 122 6.52 3.43 1.11
N VAL A 123 6.52 3.75 2.41
CA VAL A 123 6.85 5.09 2.91
C VAL A 123 8.06 4.99 3.83
N LEU A 124 9.14 5.70 3.52
CA LEU A 124 10.35 5.77 4.33
C LEU A 124 10.59 7.19 4.82
N LEU A 125 10.72 7.33 6.14
CA LEU A 125 10.89 8.59 6.83
C LEU A 125 12.20 8.57 7.64
N PHE A 126 13.20 9.32 7.19
CA PHE A 126 14.47 9.53 7.89
C PHE A 126 14.47 10.94 8.48
N LEU A 127 14.17 11.05 9.77
CA LEU A 127 13.82 12.32 10.40
C LEU A 127 14.56 12.51 11.73
N ARG A 128 14.66 13.76 12.19
CA ARG A 128 14.95 14.09 13.60
C ARG A 128 13.74 14.59 14.38
N SER A 129 12.66 14.92 13.69
CA SER A 129 11.42 15.41 14.29
C SER A 129 10.25 15.16 13.34
N LEU A 130 9.17 14.58 13.84
CA LEU A 130 7.89 14.43 13.14
C LEU A 130 6.81 15.19 13.93
N LYS A 131 6.14 16.13 13.27
CA LYS A 131 4.98 16.84 13.80
C LYS A 131 3.77 16.49 12.95
N MET A 132 2.71 16.00 13.58
CA MET A 132 1.46 15.66 12.91
C MET A 132 0.31 16.44 13.53
N GLU A 133 -0.51 17.08 12.70
CA GLU A 133 -1.81 17.58 13.14
C GLU A 133 -2.76 16.42 13.49
N ASN A 134 -3.80 16.68 14.29
CA ASN A 134 -4.72 15.66 14.83
C ASN A 134 -5.41 14.79 13.76
N THR A 135 -5.55 15.28 12.53
CA THR A 135 -6.21 14.57 11.41
C THR A 135 -5.23 14.10 10.35
N SER A 136 -3.93 14.21 10.61
CA SER A 136 -2.90 13.84 9.64
C SER A 136 -2.71 12.33 9.56
N ILE A 137 -2.41 11.84 8.35
CA ILE A 137 -2.35 10.41 8.04
C ILE A 137 -1.05 10.09 7.31
N ILE A 138 -0.37 9.02 7.73
CA ILE A 138 0.63 8.33 6.92
C ILE A 138 0.06 6.95 6.61
N SER A 139 -0.15 6.65 5.33
CA SER A 139 -0.83 5.43 4.91
C SER A 139 -0.08 4.69 3.82
N SER A 140 -0.21 3.37 3.87
CA SER A 140 0.23 2.43 2.85
C SER A 140 -0.76 1.26 2.78
N ALA A 141 -2.04 1.56 2.80
CA ALA A 141 -3.13 0.60 2.75
C ALA A 141 -3.21 -0.07 1.37
N GLY A 142 -3.74 -1.29 1.33
CA GLY A 142 -4.16 -1.92 0.07
C GLY A 142 -5.48 -1.31 -0.41
N GLY A 143 -5.68 -1.33 -1.72
CA GLY A 143 -6.92 -0.91 -2.35
C GLY A 143 -8.01 -1.99 -2.26
N ASN A 144 -9.25 -1.56 -2.40
CA ASN A 144 -10.43 -2.41 -2.43
C ASN A 144 -10.51 -3.20 -3.74
N GLY A 145 -10.94 -4.46 -3.65
CA GLY A 145 -11.32 -5.22 -4.83
C GLY A 145 -12.67 -4.75 -5.39
N ALA A 146 -12.97 -5.14 -6.64
CA ALA A 146 -14.26 -4.88 -7.22
C ALA A 146 -15.37 -5.55 -6.35
N PRO A 147 -16.56 -4.94 -6.20
CA PRO A 147 -17.59 -5.41 -5.25
C PRO A 147 -18.06 -6.85 -5.45
N VAL A 148 -17.89 -7.39 -6.65
CA VAL A 148 -18.27 -8.76 -7.00
C VAL A 148 -17.06 -9.45 -7.60
N GLY A 149 -16.61 -10.54 -6.99
CA GLY A 149 -15.51 -11.36 -7.52
C GLY A 149 -14.11 -10.76 -7.45
N GLY A 150 -13.95 -9.55 -6.90
CA GLY A 150 -12.64 -8.95 -6.61
C GLY A 150 -12.29 -9.02 -5.12
N ALA A 151 -11.02 -9.24 -4.79
CA ALA A 151 -10.52 -9.18 -3.43
C ALA A 151 -9.62 -7.96 -3.19
N GLY A 152 -9.54 -7.48 -1.94
CA GLY A 152 -8.70 -6.34 -1.57
C GLY A 152 -7.20 -6.65 -1.66
N GLY A 153 -6.39 -5.64 -1.92
CA GLY A 153 -4.93 -5.73 -1.88
C GLY A 153 -4.39 -5.76 -0.45
N GLY A 154 -3.18 -6.31 -0.28
CA GLY A 154 -2.46 -6.29 0.99
C GLY A 154 -1.93 -4.89 1.32
N GLY A 155 -1.82 -4.57 2.60
CA GLY A 155 -1.17 -3.34 3.06
C GLY A 155 0.36 -3.40 2.91
N GLY A 156 0.95 -2.30 2.46
CA GLY A 156 2.39 -2.13 2.24
C GLY A 156 3.17 -1.84 3.52
N ARG A 157 4.21 -1.00 3.42
CA ARG A 157 5.19 -0.79 4.50
C ARG A 157 5.37 0.69 4.82
N VAL A 158 5.47 1.00 6.11
CA VAL A 158 5.89 2.32 6.60
C VAL A 158 7.11 2.12 7.49
N HIS A 159 8.21 2.79 7.16
CA HIS A 159 9.46 2.78 7.89
C HIS A 159 9.74 4.16 8.46
N LEU A 160 9.98 4.22 9.78
CA LEU A 160 10.39 5.41 10.48
C LEU A 160 11.77 5.16 11.09
N GLU A 161 12.74 5.96 10.67
CA GLU A 161 14.07 5.98 11.25
C GLU A 161 14.29 7.34 11.91
N TRP A 162 14.56 7.33 13.21
CA TRP A 162 14.94 8.51 13.96
C TRP A 162 16.46 8.63 14.00
N VAL A 163 17.00 9.68 13.39
CA VAL A 163 18.45 9.91 13.38
C VAL A 163 18.78 11.01 14.38
N ASP A 164 19.15 10.62 15.60
CA ASP A 164 19.73 11.55 16.56
C ASP A 164 21.13 11.97 16.08
N LEU A 165 21.30 13.24 15.74
CA LEU A 165 22.62 13.85 15.86
C LEU A 165 22.73 14.35 17.29
N LEU A 166 23.57 13.71 18.10
CA LEU A 166 24.54 14.35 19.00
C LEU A 166 25.30 13.24 19.77
N TRP A 167 26.52 12.95 19.34
CA TRP A 167 27.48 12.26 20.20
C TRP A 167 27.80 13.20 21.38
N GLY A 168 27.27 12.91 22.58
CA GLY A 168 27.82 13.44 23.84
C GLY A 168 26.84 14.09 24.82
N GLU A 169 25.58 14.35 24.46
CA GLU A 169 24.62 14.95 25.38
C GLU A 169 23.46 13.98 25.67
N LYS A 170 23.10 13.92 26.95
CA LYS A 170 22.19 12.97 27.60
C LYS A 170 20.89 12.78 26.82
N TYR A 171 20.48 11.51 26.63
CA TYR A 171 19.21 11.13 26.02
C TYR A 171 18.04 11.85 26.72
N VAL A 172 17.37 12.77 26.01
CA VAL A 172 16.07 13.31 26.40
C VAL A 172 15.11 12.94 25.29
N ALA A 173 14.23 11.97 25.54
CA ALA A 173 13.13 11.67 24.63
C ALA A 173 12.30 12.95 24.46
N HIS A 174 12.40 13.60 23.29
CA HIS A 174 11.74 14.88 23.01
C HIS A 174 10.37 14.70 22.32
N SER A 175 9.93 13.46 22.08
CA SER A 175 8.62 13.20 21.50
C SER A 175 7.96 11.95 22.10
N MET A 176 6.75 12.14 22.63
CA MET A 176 5.76 11.08 22.81
C MET A 176 4.90 11.08 21.55
N VAL A 177 4.86 9.95 20.84
CA VAL A 177 3.92 9.77 19.72
C VAL A 177 2.68 9.09 20.30
N GLU A 178 1.60 9.86 20.53
CA GLU A 178 0.26 9.30 20.66
C GLU A 178 -0.29 9.08 19.25
N THR A 179 -0.09 7.89 18.71
CA THR A 179 -0.63 7.50 17.41
C THR A 179 -1.58 6.32 17.58
N ASN A 180 -2.70 6.34 16.86
CA ASN A 180 -3.51 5.16 16.66
C ASN A 180 -2.92 4.38 15.48
N ILE A 181 -2.19 3.32 15.77
CA ILE A 181 -1.77 2.35 14.75
C ILE A 181 -2.95 1.39 14.52
N SER A 182 -3.70 1.63 13.45
CA SER A 182 -4.69 0.68 12.96
C SER A 182 -4.05 -0.23 11.91
N VAL A 183 -4.06 -1.54 12.18
CA VAL A 183 -3.70 -2.60 11.22
C VAL A 183 -5.01 -3.31 10.87
N TRP A 184 -5.39 -3.30 9.59
CA TRP A 184 -6.62 -3.92 9.07
C TRP A 184 -6.31 -5.22 8.35
#